data_AF-A0A3D0LZJ0-F1
#
_entry.id   AF-A0A3D0LZJ0-F1
#
_cell.length_a   1.000
_cell.length_b   1.000
_cell.length_c   1.000
_cell.angle_alpha   90.00
_cell.angle_beta   90.00
_cell.angle_gamma   90.00
#
_symmetry.space_group_name_H-M   'P 1'
#
loop_
_entity.id
_entity.type
_entity.pdbx_description
1 polymer ?
#
loop_
_entity_poly.entity_id
_entity_poly.type
_entity_poly.pdbx_seq_one_letter_code
_entity_poly.pdbx_strand_id
1 'polypeptide(L)'
;MAVKQDMTVKRRKPSAHNRNGNASQEFQGLSVVPVKRKRRRHTFLRALFRLFLTAVLIFSGAYIWNNWDMLEPENIVYWLNDKLAGGQSGDGFPVEISGSSVLSLTKANDGLALLTDTSLVVLNSKGGELYRRQHGFSNPVMRTEGKRILLADIGGSRMKVETRAGTTIEMTTD
;
A
#
# COMPACT_ATOMS: atom_id res chain seq x y z
N MET A 1 -70.67 -21.42 -43.23
CA MET A 1 -69.63 -22.29 -43.81
C MET A 1 -68.40 -22.25 -42.91
N ALA A 2 -68.17 -23.32 -42.16
CA ALA A 2 -66.90 -23.67 -41.52
C ALA A 2 -67.09 -25.09 -40.95
N VAL A 3 -66.73 -26.09 -41.76
CA VAL A 3 -66.86 -27.51 -41.44
C VAL A 3 -65.72 -27.88 -40.48
N LYS A 4 -66.05 -28.15 -39.22
CA LYS A 4 -65.10 -28.73 -38.25
C LYS A 4 -65.10 -30.25 -38.45
N GLN A 5 -64.03 -30.78 -39.03
CA GLN A 5 -63.81 -32.22 -39.13
C GLN A 5 -63.19 -32.71 -37.81
N ASP A 6 -63.99 -33.43 -37.03
CA ASP A 6 -63.54 -34.16 -35.84
C ASP A 6 -62.75 -35.41 -36.28
N MET A 7 -61.43 -35.30 -36.31
CA MET A 7 -60.54 -36.45 -36.45
C MET A 7 -60.45 -37.21 -35.13
N THR A 8 -61.27 -38.26 -35.02
CA THR A 8 -61.28 -39.22 -33.92
C THR A 8 -60.11 -40.21 -34.05
N VAL A 9 -58.94 -39.84 -33.52
CA VAL A 9 -57.82 -40.79 -33.39
C VAL A 9 -58.07 -41.68 -32.16
N LYS A 10 -58.63 -42.87 -32.42
CA LYS A 10 -58.76 -43.95 -31.43
C LYS A 10 -57.37 -44.39 -30.93
N ARG A 11 -57.01 -43.99 -29.70
CA ARG A 11 -55.86 -44.53 -28.96
C ARG A 11 -56.02 -46.04 -28.80
N ARG A 12 -55.08 -46.82 -29.35
CA ARG A 12 -54.95 -48.26 -29.06
C ARG A 12 -54.54 -48.44 -27.60
N LYS A 13 -55.27 -49.32 -26.93
CA LYS A 13 -55.18 -49.68 -25.51
C LYS A 13 -54.01 -50.65 -25.31
N PRO A 14 -52.98 -50.34 -24.51
CA PRO A 14 -52.04 -51.37 -24.07
C PRO A 14 -52.71 -52.22 -22.99
N SER A 15 -52.78 -53.52 -23.23
CA SER A 15 -53.25 -54.54 -22.29
C SER A 15 -52.23 -54.70 -21.15
N ALA A 16 -52.47 -54.04 -20.02
CA ALA A 16 -51.71 -54.22 -18.81
C ALA A 16 -52.35 -55.31 -17.94
N HIS A 17 -51.57 -56.36 -17.74
CA HIS A 17 -51.81 -57.54 -16.92
C HIS A 17 -52.16 -57.15 -15.46
N ASN A 18 -53.27 -57.70 -14.97
CA ASN A 18 -53.83 -57.45 -13.63
C ASN A 18 -53.02 -58.20 -12.56
N ARG A 19 -52.35 -57.48 -11.66
CA ARG A 19 -51.83 -58.02 -10.40
C ARG A 19 -52.19 -57.06 -9.26
N ASN A 20 -53.05 -57.57 -8.38
CA ASN A 20 -53.68 -56.90 -7.24
C ASN A 20 -52.70 -56.21 -6.28
N GLY A 21 -53.16 -55.13 -5.63
CA GLY A 21 -52.58 -54.65 -4.37
C GLY A 21 -52.79 -53.15 -4.11
N ASN A 22 -53.77 -52.84 -3.25
CA ASN A 22 -54.07 -51.55 -2.61
C ASN A 22 -52.91 -50.54 -2.49
N ALA A 23 -53.11 -49.31 -2.97
CA ALA A 23 -52.55 -48.09 -2.37
C ALA A 23 -53.26 -46.85 -2.95
N SER A 24 -54.51 -46.63 -2.54
CA SER A 24 -55.09 -45.29 -2.51
C SER A 24 -54.37 -44.49 -1.44
N GLN A 25 -53.51 -43.54 -1.82
CA GLN A 25 -53.19 -42.34 -1.03
C GLN A 25 -52.29 -41.37 -1.85
N GLU A 26 -52.84 -40.17 -2.08
CA GLU A 26 -52.16 -38.87 -2.15
C GLU A 26 -50.72 -38.79 -2.68
N PHE A 27 -50.55 -38.29 -3.90
CA PHE A 27 -49.51 -37.29 -4.15
C PHE A 27 -50.10 -36.18 -5.04
N GLN A 28 -50.73 -35.24 -4.34
CA GLN A 28 -50.87 -33.86 -4.79
C GLN A 28 -49.50 -33.31 -5.20
N GLY A 29 -49.43 -32.55 -6.28
CA GLY A 29 -48.25 -31.72 -6.56
C GLY A 29 -47.87 -31.63 -8.03
N LEU A 30 -48.54 -30.73 -8.75
CA LEU A 30 -47.95 -30.08 -9.92
C LEU A 30 -46.63 -29.42 -9.48
N SER A 31 -45.49 -30.09 -9.72
CA SER A 31 -44.16 -29.53 -9.40
C SER A 31 -43.56 -28.85 -10.63
N VAL A 32 -43.82 -27.54 -10.68
CA VAL A 32 -43.00 -26.43 -11.18
C VAL A 32 -41.81 -26.81 -12.07
N VAL A 33 -41.87 -26.39 -13.34
CA VAL A 33 -40.73 -26.28 -14.25
C VAL A 33 -39.67 -25.36 -13.64
N PRO A 34 -38.44 -25.83 -13.32
CA PRO A 34 -37.39 -24.90 -12.94
C PRO A 34 -36.73 -24.35 -14.21
N VAL A 35 -37.15 -23.17 -14.67
CA VAL A 35 -36.30 -22.36 -15.56
C VAL A 35 -35.18 -21.77 -14.70
N LYS A 36 -34.08 -22.52 -14.54
CA LYS A 36 -32.91 -22.09 -13.78
C LYS A 36 -32.09 -21.06 -14.59
N ARG A 37 -32.60 -19.84 -14.75
CA ARG A 37 -31.82 -18.67 -15.17
C ARG A 37 -30.93 -18.21 -14.01
N LYS A 38 -29.63 -18.57 -14.01
CA LYS A 38 -28.52 -17.70 -13.59
C LYS A 38 -27.18 -18.44 -13.63
N ARG A 39 -26.51 -18.40 -14.78
CA ARG A 39 -25.07 -18.73 -14.93
C ARG A 39 -24.26 -17.54 -15.48
N ARG A 40 -24.64 -16.30 -15.14
CA ARG A 40 -23.93 -15.07 -15.56
C ARG A 40 -23.27 -14.29 -14.42
N ARG A 41 -23.15 -14.86 -13.21
CA ARG A 41 -22.54 -14.15 -12.08
C ARG A 41 -21.02 -13.97 -12.25
N HIS A 42 -20.32 -14.95 -12.82
CA HIS A 42 -18.86 -14.89 -12.92
C HIS A 42 -18.34 -13.89 -13.96
N THR A 43 -19.05 -13.64 -15.07
CA THR A 43 -18.65 -12.61 -16.04
C THR A 43 -18.85 -11.21 -15.49
N PHE A 44 -19.93 -10.99 -14.72
CA PHE A 44 -20.19 -9.71 -14.08
C PHE A 44 -19.22 -9.43 -12.94
N LEU A 45 -18.90 -10.44 -12.11
CA LEU A 45 -17.84 -10.33 -11.09
C LEU A 45 -16.46 -10.08 -11.70
N ARG A 46 -16.12 -10.75 -12.81
CA ARG A 46 -14.86 -10.49 -13.54
C ARG A 46 -14.82 -9.10 -14.16
N ALA A 47 -15.94 -8.60 -14.69
CA ALA A 47 -16.04 -7.24 -15.22
C ALA A 47 -15.94 -6.19 -14.11
N LEU A 48 -16.58 -6.43 -12.96
CA LEU A 48 -16.50 -5.56 -11.79
C LEU A 48 -15.09 -5.56 -11.19
N PHE A 49 -14.44 -6.73 -11.14
CA PHE A 49 -13.04 -6.84 -10.71
C PHE A 49 -12.10 -6.09 -11.66
N ARG A 50 -12.29 -6.21 -12.98
CA ARG A 50 -11.54 -5.41 -13.96
C ARG A 50 -11.76 -3.93 -13.76
N LEU A 51 -13.01 -3.48 -13.62
CA LEU A 51 -13.36 -2.08 -13.38
C LEU A 51 -12.72 -1.56 -12.09
N PHE A 52 -12.74 -2.36 -11.01
CA PHE A 52 -12.06 -2.03 -9.77
C PHE A 52 -10.55 -1.90 -9.96
N LEU A 53 -9.93 -2.83 -10.70
CA LEU A 53 -8.50 -2.77 -11.03
C LEU A 53 -8.14 -1.51 -11.82
N THR A 54 -8.96 -1.16 -12.83
CA THR A 54 -8.77 0.07 -13.61
C THR A 54 -8.95 1.32 -12.74
N ALA A 55 -9.95 1.32 -11.85
CA ALA A 55 -10.19 2.42 -10.92
C ALA A 55 -9.02 2.59 -9.95
N VAL A 56 -8.48 1.50 -9.40
CA VAL A 56 -7.28 1.53 -8.53
C VAL A 56 -6.07 2.06 -9.29
N LEU A 57 -5.87 1.66 -10.56
CA LEU A 57 -4.78 2.18 -11.40
C LEU A 57 -4.90 3.69 -11.65
N ILE A 58 -6.09 4.18 -11.99
CA ILE A 58 -6.33 5.61 -12.19
C ILE A 58 -6.14 6.37 -10.87
N PHE A 59 -6.67 5.85 -9.77
CA PHE A 59 -6.58 6.49 -8.46
C PHE A 59 -5.15 6.54 -7.95
N SER A 60 -4.39 5.45 -8.13
CA SER A 60 -2.96 5.41 -7.79
C SER A 60 -2.16 6.35 -8.69
N GLY A 61 -2.41 6.41 -10.00
CA GLY A 61 -1.78 7.37 -10.90
C GLY A 61 -2.06 8.84 -10.51
N ALA A 62 -3.31 9.17 -10.17
CA ALA A 62 -3.69 10.51 -9.72
C ALA A 62 -3.11 10.85 -8.34
N TYR A 63 -3.03 9.87 -7.43
CA TYR A 63 -2.36 10.02 -6.15
C TYR A 63 -0.87 10.28 -6.33
N ILE A 64 -0.22 9.51 -7.21
CA ILE A 64 1.18 9.70 -7.58
C ILE A 64 1.42 11.08 -8.18
N TRP A 65 0.51 11.55 -9.05
CA TRP A 65 0.61 12.86 -9.66
C TRP A 65 0.61 13.99 -8.62
N ASN A 66 -0.35 13.96 -7.70
CA ASN A 66 -0.48 14.99 -6.67
C ASN A 66 0.66 14.97 -5.64
N ASN A 67 1.33 13.82 -5.50
CA ASN A 67 2.28 13.57 -4.42
C ASN A 67 3.70 13.28 -4.95
N TRP A 68 4.05 13.84 -6.13
CA TRP A 68 5.33 13.59 -6.81
C TRP A 68 6.55 13.92 -5.94
N ASP A 69 6.48 15.00 -5.14
CA ASP A 69 7.56 15.41 -4.22
C ASP A 69 7.76 14.46 -3.04
N MET A 70 6.77 13.61 -2.74
CA MET A 70 6.85 12.61 -1.68
C MET A 70 7.36 11.26 -2.19
N LEU A 71 7.39 11.06 -3.51
CA LEU A 71 7.72 9.80 -4.19
C LEU A 71 9.19 9.64 -4.56
N GLU A 72 10.10 10.27 -3.83
CA GLU A 72 11.48 9.79 -3.81
C GLU A 72 11.46 8.32 -3.37
N PRO A 73 11.84 7.36 -4.25
CA PRO A 73 11.72 5.93 -3.97
C PRO A 73 12.40 5.53 -2.66
N GLU A 74 13.47 6.26 -2.30
CA GLU A 74 14.19 6.09 -1.04
C GLU A 74 13.31 6.22 0.20
N ASN A 75 12.41 7.20 0.26
CA ASN A 75 11.56 7.37 1.45
C ASN A 75 10.60 6.19 1.64
N ILE A 76 10.12 5.60 0.55
CA ILE A 76 9.26 4.42 0.58
C ILE A 76 10.06 3.21 1.04
N VAL A 77 11.29 3.05 0.55
CA VAL A 77 12.19 1.97 0.98
C VAL A 77 12.49 2.11 2.48
N TYR A 78 12.83 3.31 2.95
CA TYR A 78 13.07 3.55 4.38
C TYR A 78 11.83 3.28 5.22
N TRP A 79 10.66 3.76 4.82
CA TRP A 79 9.39 3.50 5.51
C TRP A 79 9.04 2.01 5.53
N LEU A 80 9.23 1.31 4.41
CA LEU A 80 8.95 -0.12 4.30
C LEU A 80 9.91 -0.92 5.16
N ASN A 81 11.20 -0.58 5.15
CA ASN A 81 12.19 -1.19 6.04
C ASN A 81 11.85 -0.90 7.51
N ASP A 82 11.39 0.31 7.84
CA ASP A 82 10.97 0.67 9.19
C ASP A 82 9.76 -0.16 9.65
N LYS A 83 8.81 -0.44 8.75
CA LYS A 83 7.63 -1.27 9.04
C LYS A 83 7.91 -2.76 9.08
N LEU A 84 8.75 -3.28 8.19
CA LEU A 84 9.01 -4.72 8.07
C LEU A 84 10.12 -5.19 9.01
N ALA A 85 11.19 -4.41 9.16
CA ALA A 85 12.34 -4.74 10.02
C ALA A 85 12.20 -4.19 11.44
N GLY A 86 11.06 -3.57 11.79
CA GLY A 86 10.82 -3.01 13.13
C GLY A 86 11.46 -1.63 13.36
N GLY A 87 12.08 -1.08 12.33
CA GLY A 87 12.78 0.20 12.38
C GLY A 87 14.04 0.18 13.22
N GLN A 88 14.80 1.28 13.16
CA GLN A 88 15.95 1.45 14.05
C GLN A 88 15.43 1.62 15.48
N SER A 89 15.31 0.50 16.20
CA SER A 89 14.96 0.48 17.61
C SER A 89 16.05 1.21 18.40
N GLY A 90 15.67 2.26 19.12
CA GLY A 90 16.53 2.90 20.11
C GLY A 90 15.97 2.67 21.50
N ASP A 91 16.83 2.79 22.51
CA ASP A 91 16.49 2.58 23.93
C ASP A 91 15.71 3.75 24.54
N GLY A 92 15.28 4.71 23.73
CA GLY A 92 14.62 5.94 24.17
C GLY A 92 15.60 7.08 24.44
N PHE A 93 15.05 8.22 24.87
CA PHE A 93 15.84 9.36 25.34
C PHE A 93 15.94 9.32 26.87
N PRO A 94 17.04 9.81 27.48
CA PRO A 94 18.21 10.45 26.84
C PRO A 94 19.15 9.43 26.17
N VAL A 95 19.80 9.85 25.08
CA VAL A 95 20.79 9.06 24.33
C VAL A 95 22.19 9.53 24.70
N GLU A 96 23.09 8.60 25.03
CA GLU A 96 24.50 8.93 25.26
C GLU A 96 25.23 9.24 23.95
N ILE A 97 25.96 10.35 23.93
CA ILE A 97 26.74 10.78 22.77
C ILE A 97 28.21 10.58 23.14
N SER A 98 28.79 9.45 22.74
CA SER A 98 30.16 9.11 23.06
C SER A 98 31.16 9.78 22.10
N GLY A 99 32.21 10.38 22.67
CA GLY A 99 33.41 10.77 21.91
C GLY A 99 33.34 12.06 21.11
N SER A 100 32.30 12.89 21.28
CA SER A 100 32.14 14.14 20.54
C SER A 100 31.31 15.16 21.32
N SER A 101 31.70 16.42 21.26
CA SER A 101 30.92 17.53 21.84
C SER A 101 29.75 17.91 20.94
N VAL A 102 28.59 18.19 21.53
CA VAL A 102 27.41 18.65 20.79
C VAL A 102 27.51 20.15 20.57
N LEU A 103 27.58 20.57 19.32
CA LEU A 103 27.62 21.97 18.93
C LEU A 103 26.22 22.55 18.73
N SER A 104 25.32 21.78 18.13
CA SER A 104 23.94 22.22 17.87
C SER A 104 22.96 21.06 17.84
N LEU A 105 21.73 21.34 18.25
CA LEU A 105 20.61 20.41 18.23
C LEU A 105 19.41 21.09 17.58
N THR A 106 18.83 20.47 16.56
CA THR A 106 17.64 21.00 15.88
C THR A 106 16.69 19.88 15.48
N LYS A 107 15.42 20.22 15.28
CA LYS A 107 14.43 19.28 14.76
C LYS A 107 14.63 19.08 13.26
N ALA A 108 14.71 17.83 12.83
CA ALA A 108 14.68 17.42 11.42
C ALA A 108 13.33 16.75 11.10
N ASN A 109 13.05 16.48 9.82
CA ASN A 109 11.78 15.84 9.43
C ASN A 109 11.58 14.46 10.09
N ASP A 110 12.63 13.63 10.11
CA ASP A 110 12.55 12.25 10.60
C ASP A 110 12.93 12.11 12.09
N GLY A 111 13.13 13.23 12.80
CA GLY A 111 13.46 13.24 14.23
C GLY A 111 14.32 14.43 14.65
N LEU A 112 15.46 14.14 15.27
CA LEU A 112 16.32 15.12 15.91
C LEU A 112 17.71 15.08 15.27
N ALA A 113 18.13 16.19 14.68
CA ALA A 113 19.47 16.33 14.13
C ALA A 113 20.40 16.96 15.16
N LEU A 114 21.54 16.32 15.34
CA LEU A 114 22.59 16.65 16.28
C LEU A 114 23.87 16.90 15.48
N LEU A 115 24.37 18.13 15.56
CA LEU A 115 25.66 18.49 14.99
C LEU A 115 26.71 18.43 16.10
N THR A 116 27.72 17.59 15.89
CA THR A 116 28.88 17.47 16.77
C THR A 116 30.11 18.11 16.14
N ASP A 117 31.22 18.16 16.87
CA ASP A 117 32.53 18.62 16.35
C ASP A 117 33.03 17.83 15.13
N THR A 118 32.67 16.55 15.02
CA THR A 118 33.20 15.64 14.01
C THR A 118 32.14 15.14 13.04
N SER A 119 30.88 15.03 13.48
CA SER A 119 29.82 14.36 12.72
C SER A 119 28.44 14.99 12.85
N LEU A 120 27.63 14.79 11.81
CA LEU A 120 26.18 14.96 11.86
C LEU A 120 25.56 13.62 12.24
N VAL A 121 24.76 13.63 13.30
CA VAL A 121 23.98 12.48 13.77
C VAL A 121 22.50 12.83 13.69
N VAL A 122 21.68 11.98 13.11
CA VAL A 122 20.22 12.14 13.16
C VAL A 122 19.62 10.99 13.93
N LEU A 123 18.85 11.31 14.96
CA LEU A 123 18.14 10.36 15.81
C LEU A 123 16.66 10.35 15.44
N ASN A 124 16.02 9.19 15.55
CA ASN A 124 14.58 9.07 15.42
C ASN A 124 13.86 9.44 16.73
N SER A 125 12.53 9.40 16.72
CA SER A 125 11.70 9.69 17.90
C SER A 125 11.86 8.70 19.06
N LYS A 126 12.46 7.53 18.83
CA LYS A 126 12.74 6.49 19.83
C LYS A 126 14.19 6.54 20.33
N GLY A 127 14.97 7.56 19.99
CA GLY A 127 16.39 7.65 20.37
C GLY A 127 17.32 6.73 19.58
N GLY A 128 16.84 6.07 18.53
CA GLY A 128 17.66 5.27 17.62
C GLY A 128 18.39 6.15 16.62
N GLU A 129 19.69 5.88 16.41
CA GLU A 129 20.47 6.58 15.39
C GLU A 129 20.01 6.17 13.99
N LEU A 130 19.48 7.14 13.23
CA LEU A 130 19.12 6.95 11.83
C LEU A 130 20.36 6.81 10.98
N TYR A 131 21.28 7.75 11.13
CA TYR A 131 22.60 7.74 10.50
C TYR A 131 23.56 8.70 11.23
N ARG A 132 24.85 8.44 11.02
CA ARG A 132 25.95 9.32 11.38
C ARG A 132 26.89 9.50 10.20
N ARG A 133 27.23 10.76 9.89
CA ARG A 133 28.17 11.09 8.81
C ARG A 133 29.17 12.14 9.26
N GLN A 134 30.44 11.88 8.99
CA GLN A 134 31.54 12.78 9.35
C GLN A 134 31.62 13.94 8.35
N HIS A 135 31.72 15.18 8.83
CA HIS A 135 31.75 16.36 7.95
C HIS A 135 33.16 16.94 7.76
N GLY A 136 34.05 16.81 8.77
CA GLY A 136 35.44 17.29 8.68
C GLY A 136 35.56 18.80 8.53
N PHE A 137 34.65 19.55 9.15
CA PHE A 137 34.60 21.03 9.13
C PHE A 137 35.21 21.58 10.40
N SER A 138 35.86 22.73 10.30
CA SER A 138 36.55 23.33 11.45
C SER A 138 35.57 24.03 12.37
N ASN A 139 34.57 24.71 11.80
CA ASN A 139 33.52 25.40 12.54
C ASN A 139 32.15 25.11 11.89
N PRO A 140 31.61 23.89 12.12
CA PRO A 140 30.38 23.46 11.46
C PRO A 140 29.17 24.20 12.00
N VAL A 141 28.28 24.62 11.11
CA VAL A 141 26.91 25.03 11.43
C VAL A 141 25.90 24.25 10.63
N MET A 142 24.72 24.09 11.22
CA MET A 142 23.64 23.31 10.65
C MET A 142 22.35 24.12 10.54
N ARG A 143 21.64 23.95 9.42
CA ARG A 143 20.26 24.38 9.22
C ARG A 143 19.43 23.24 8.65
N THR A 144 18.21 23.10 9.15
CA THR A 144 17.30 22.01 8.74
C THR A 144 16.06 22.59 8.08
N GLU A 145 15.73 22.07 6.89
CA GLU A 145 14.51 22.39 6.18
C GLU A 145 13.91 21.10 5.59
N GLY A 146 12.81 20.64 6.20
CA GLY A 146 12.21 19.35 5.85
C GLY A 146 13.23 18.21 5.92
N LYS A 147 13.41 17.51 4.79
CA LYS A 147 14.31 16.34 4.67
C LYS A 147 15.79 16.72 4.49
N ARG A 148 16.08 17.99 4.23
CA ARG A 148 17.42 18.49 3.90
C ARG A 148 18.05 19.14 5.11
N ILE A 149 19.31 18.85 5.31
CA ILE A 149 20.14 19.39 6.36
C ILE A 149 21.34 20.05 5.69
N LEU A 150 21.39 21.38 5.74
CA LEU A 150 22.52 22.16 5.27
C LEU A 150 23.58 22.18 6.37
N LEU A 151 24.79 21.74 6.05
CA LEU A 151 25.99 21.90 6.85
C LEU A 151 26.93 22.87 6.14
N ALA A 152 27.44 23.86 6.86
CA ALA A 152 28.42 24.80 6.33
C ALA A 152 29.59 24.95 7.30
N ASP A 153 30.79 25.20 6.77
CA ASP A 153 31.97 25.54 7.57
C ASP A 153 32.07 27.06 7.67
N ILE A 154 31.74 27.64 8.83
CA ILE A 154 31.83 29.10 9.01
C ILE A 154 33.30 29.52 9.07
N GLY A 155 33.69 30.37 8.12
CA GLY A 155 35.09 30.78 7.94
C GLY A 155 35.89 29.85 7.04
N GLY A 156 35.28 28.76 6.55
CA GLY A 156 35.75 27.98 5.43
C GLY A 156 34.93 28.26 4.16
N SER A 157 35.22 27.49 3.11
CA SER A 157 34.53 27.56 1.82
C SER A 157 33.59 26.39 1.58
N ARG A 158 33.53 25.40 2.48
CA ARG A 158 32.85 24.12 2.22
C ARG A 158 31.43 24.13 2.77
N MET A 159 30.52 23.58 1.98
CA MET A 159 29.12 23.40 2.34
C MET A 159 28.59 22.08 1.79
N LYS A 160 27.74 21.42 2.57
CA LYS A 160 27.13 20.12 2.26
C LYS A 160 25.63 20.16 2.52
N VAL A 161 24.85 19.58 1.62
CA VAL A 161 23.43 19.30 1.85
C VAL A 161 23.28 17.81 2.06
N GLU A 162 22.85 17.45 3.25
CA GLU A 162 22.67 16.09 3.72
C GLU A 162 21.19 15.74 3.80
N THR A 163 20.84 14.52 3.40
CA THR A 163 19.49 13.95 3.54
C THR A 163 19.59 12.58 4.20
N ARG A 164 18.48 11.92 4.52
CA ARG A 164 18.55 10.55 5.06
C ARG A 164 19.28 9.59 4.12
N ALA A 165 19.09 9.76 2.81
CA ALA A 165 19.73 9.01 1.74
C ALA A 165 21.25 9.14 1.72
N GLY A 166 21.75 10.36 1.88
CA GLY A 166 23.17 10.68 1.79
C GLY A 166 23.40 12.15 1.48
N THR A 167 24.64 12.46 1.11
CA THR A 167 25.05 13.80 0.69
C THR A 167 24.51 14.08 -0.71
N THR A 168 23.56 15.00 -0.82
CA THR A 168 22.95 15.37 -2.11
C THR A 168 23.83 16.34 -2.88
N ILE A 169 24.45 17.29 -2.16
CA ILE A 169 25.25 18.36 -2.75
C ILE A 169 26.45 18.61 -1.87
N GLU A 170 27.63 18.69 -2.47
CA GLU A 170 28.85 19.21 -1.85
C GLU A 170 29.36 20.37 -2.71
N MET A 171 29.57 21.52 -2.07
CA MET A 171 29.99 22.76 -2.72
C MET A 171 31.19 23.33 -1.99
N THR A 172 32.10 23.91 -2.77
CA THR A 172 33.19 24.75 -2.28
C THR A 172 33.02 26.12 -2.90
N THR A 173 32.94 27.18 -2.09
CA THR A 173 32.86 28.56 -2.55
C THR A 173 34.27 29.11 -2.74
N ASP A 174 34.63 29.45 -3.98
CA ASP A 174 35.90 30.09 -4.32
C ASP A 174 35.94 31.58 -3.93
#